data_AF-A0A958J832-F1
#
_entry.id   AF-A0A958J832-F1
#
_cell.length_a   1.000
_cell.length_b   1.000
_cell.length_c   1.000
_cell.angle_alpha   90.00
_cell.angle_beta   90.00
_cell.angle_gamma   90.00
#
_symmetry.space_group_name_H-M   'P 1'
#
loop_
_entity.id
_entity.type
_entity.pdbx_description
1 polymer ?
#
loop_
_entity_poly.entity_id
_entity_poly.type
_entity_poly.pdbx_seq_one_letter_code
_entity_poly.pdbx_strand_id
1 'polypeptide(L)'
;MTLHWLEILPIAAYLVAILFLGFYRRDRSASEEDFIVGGRRLTLPAFIATLVTTWYGGILGVGEFTYLYGISNWVVFGLPYYVFAILFA
;
A
#
# COMPACT_ATOMS: atom_id res chain seq x y z
N MET A 1 0.63 -5.08 27.69
CA MET A 1 0.62 -6.21 26.73
C MET A 1 2.05 -6.46 26.30
N THR A 2 2.57 -7.67 26.50
CA THR A 2 3.91 -8.07 26.08
C THR A 2 3.80 -8.82 24.76
N LEU A 3 4.50 -8.35 23.72
CA LEU A 3 4.56 -9.04 22.43
C LEU A 3 5.20 -10.42 22.61
N HIS A 4 4.52 -11.46 22.15
CA HIS A 4 5.06 -12.80 22.17
C HIS A 4 6.09 -12.95 21.03
N TRP A 5 7.13 -13.77 21.23
CA TRP A 5 8.18 -13.94 20.24
C TRP A 5 7.67 -14.48 18.89
N LEU A 6 6.58 -15.26 18.92
CA LEU A 6 5.87 -15.72 17.71
C LEU A 6 5.20 -14.60 16.92
N GLU A 7 4.86 -13.47 17.55
CA GLU A 7 4.28 -12.29 16.89
C GLU A 7 5.36 -11.41 16.28
N ILE A 8 6.53 -11.35 16.92
CA ILE A 8 7.68 -10.58 16.44
C ILE A 8 8.31 -11.23 15.21
N LEU A 9 8.37 -12.56 15.17
CA LEU A 9 8.99 -13.32 14.09
C LEU A 9 8.46 -12.98 12.69
N PRO A 10 7.15 -12.97 12.40
CA PRO A 10 6.63 -12.60 11.08
C PRO A 10 6.90 -11.14 10.72
N ILE A 11 6.84 -10.22 11.70
CA ILE A 11 7.14 -8.79 11.48
C ILE A 11 8.61 -8.63 11.08
N ALA A 12 9.52 -9.25 11.83
CA ALA A 12 10.95 -9.22 11.55
C ALA A 12 11.26 -9.87 10.19
N ALA A 13 10.67 -11.03 9.90
CA ALA A 13 10.84 -11.72 8.62
C ALA A 13 10.35 -10.85 7.45
N TYR A 14 9.21 -10.19 7.59
CA TYR A 14 8.68 -9.25 6.60
C TYR A 14 9.65 -8.09 6.34
N LEU A 15 10.13 -7.42 7.39
CA LEU A 15 11.07 -6.31 7.26
C LEU A 15 12.39 -6.74 6.60
N VAL A 16 12.95 -7.88 7.01
CA VAL A 16 14.16 -8.44 6.42
C VAL A 16 13.95 -8.78 4.96
N ALA A 17 12.82 -9.41 4.61
CA ALA A 17 12.49 -9.76 3.23
C ALA A 17 12.40 -8.52 2.33
N ILE A 18 11.79 -7.43 2.79
CA ILE A 18 11.69 -6.19 2.02
C ILE A 18 13.08 -5.58 1.78
N LEU A 19 13.89 -5.47 2.84
CA LEU A 19 15.25 -4.93 2.74
C LEU A 19 16.11 -5.79 1.82
N PHE A 20 16.07 -7.11 2.00
CA PHE A 20 16.79 -8.06 1.16
C PHE A 20 16.39 -7.91 -0.31
N LEU A 21 15.08 -7.85 -0.60
CA LEU A 21 14.58 -7.70 -1.98
C LEU A 21 15.03 -6.37 -2.61
N GLY A 22 15.02 -5.29 -1.82
CA GLY A 22 15.46 -3.97 -2.26
C GLY A 22 16.96 -3.95 -2.62
N PHE A 23 17.81 -4.56 -1.78
CA PHE A 23 19.24 -4.66 -2.07
C PHE A 23 19.56 -5.63 -3.19
N TYR A 24 18.85 -6.76 -3.26
CA TYR A 24 19.05 -7.79 -4.28
C TYR A 24 18.67 -7.28 -5.69
N ARG A 25 17.60 -6.49 -5.80
CA ARG A 25 17.14 -5.92 -7.08
C ARG A 25 17.75 -4.56 -7.42
N ARG A 26 18.73 -4.09 -6.66
CA ARG A 26 19.38 -2.80 -6.92
C ARG A 26 20.21 -2.88 -8.20
N ASP A 27 19.73 -2.24 -9.26
CA ASP A 27 20.52 -1.99 -10.46
C ASP A 27 21.43 -0.77 -10.22
N ARG A 28 22.75 -0.97 -10.33
CA ARG A 28 23.75 0.09 -10.12
C ARG A 28 23.97 0.96 -11.36
N SER A 29 23.42 0.56 -12.50
CA SER A 29 23.53 1.25 -13.79
C SER A 29 22.23 1.92 -14.25
N ALA A 30 21.15 1.83 -13.47
CA ALA A 30 19.88 2.48 -13.80
C ALA A 30 20.03 4.00 -13.84
N SER A 31 19.51 4.61 -14.90
CA SER A 31 19.42 6.07 -15.01
C SER A 31 18.39 6.62 -14.01
N GLU A 32 18.44 7.94 -13.73
CA GLU A 32 17.42 8.60 -12.92
C GLU A 32 16.02 8.42 -13.52
N GLU A 33 15.92 8.46 -14.86
CA GLU A 33 14.67 8.20 -15.57
C GLU A 33 14.18 6.78 -15.31
N ASP A 34 15.05 5.76 -15.42
CA ASP A 34 14.70 4.37 -15.15
C ASP A 34 14.23 4.15 -13.71
N PHE A 35 14.80 4.90 -12.76
CA PHE A 35 14.37 4.86 -11.36
C PHE A 35 12.97 5.44 -11.17
N ILE A 36 12.65 6.55 -11.85
CA ILE A 36 11.33 7.22 -11.73
C ILE A 36 10.24 6.44 -12.47
N VAL A 37 10.50 5.96 -13.69
CA VAL A 37 9.48 5.29 -14.52
C VAL A 37 9.53 3.76 -14.48
N GLY A 38 10.49 3.18 -13.74
CA GLY A 38 10.66 1.72 -13.64
C GLY A 38 10.87 1.03 -14.98
N GLY A 39 11.48 1.74 -15.95
CA GLY A 39 11.63 1.30 -17.34
C GLY A 39 10.33 1.03 -18.10
N ARG A 40 9.17 1.53 -17.62
CA ARG A 40 7.83 1.30 -18.20
C ARG A 40 7.44 -0.18 -18.35
N ARG A 41 8.03 -1.06 -17.52
CA ARG A 41 7.80 -2.52 -17.58
C ARG A 41 6.64 -2.99 -16.69
N LEU A 42 6.00 -2.07 -15.96
CA LEU A 42 4.97 -2.40 -14.99
C LEU A 42 3.67 -2.78 -15.71
N THR A 43 3.29 -4.06 -15.59
CA THR A 43 2.01 -4.54 -16.13
C THR A 43 0.82 -3.87 -15.43
N LEU A 44 -0.32 -3.77 -16.13
CA LEU A 44 -1.53 -3.18 -15.57
C LEU A 44 -1.96 -3.79 -14.21
N PRO A 45 -1.96 -5.12 -14.00
CA PRO A 45 -2.31 -5.68 -12.69
C PRO A 45 -1.36 -5.25 -11.57
N ALA A 46 -0.05 -5.24 -11.84
CA ALA A 46 0.95 -4.80 -10.87
C ALA A 46 0.85 -3.29 -10.59
N PHE A 47 0.51 -2.50 -11.60
CA PHE A 47 0.22 -1.08 -11.44
C PHE A 47 -0.99 -0.84 -10.54
N ILE A 48 -2.10 -1.54 -10.78
CA ILE A 48 -3.30 -1.42 -9.92
C ILE A 48 -2.98 -1.82 -8.47
N ALA A 49 -2.27 -2.94 -8.27
CA ALA A 49 -1.90 -3.39 -6.92
C ALA A 49 -1.07 -2.34 -6.17
N THR A 50 -0.03 -1.79 -6.81
CA THR A 50 0.84 -0.77 -6.20
C THR A 50 0.12 0.56 -5.96
N LEU A 51 -0.75 0.97 -6.89
CA LEU A 51 -1.58 2.16 -6.74
C LEU A 51 -2.52 2.03 -5.53
N VAL A 52 -3.28 0.94 -5.45
CA VAL A 52 -4.22 0.69 -4.34
C VAL A 52 -3.49 0.67 -3.00
N THR A 53 -2.31 0.04 -2.92
CA THR A 53 -1.53 0.00 -1.66
C THR A 53 -0.96 1.36 -1.26
N THR A 54 -0.63 2.23 -2.23
CA THR A 54 -0.11 3.59 -1.95
C THR A 54 -1.18 4.50 -1.38
N TRP A 55 -2.44 4.30 -1.77
CA TRP A 55 -3.59 5.08 -1.30
C TRP A 55 -4.21 4.53 -0.01
N TYR A 56 -3.73 3.39 0.51
CA TYR A 56 -4.25 2.78 1.72
C TYR A 56 -3.73 3.50 2.99
N GLY A 57 -4.36 4.63 3.33
CA GLY A 57 -4.07 5.43 4.52
C GLY A 57 -5.14 5.29 5.61
N GLY A 58 -4.77 5.57 6.87
CA GLY A 58 -5.75 5.73 7.97
C GLY A 58 -6.53 4.47 8.35
N ILE A 59 -5.97 3.28 8.13
CA ILE A 59 -6.69 1.99 8.30
C ILE A 59 -7.32 1.80 9.68
N LEU A 60 -6.69 2.33 10.73
CA LEU A 60 -7.24 2.28 12.09
C LEU A 60 -8.51 3.11 12.23
N GLY A 61 -8.55 4.32 11.64
CA GLY A 61 -9.73 5.19 11.69
C GLY A 61 -10.88 4.65 10.85
N VAL A 62 -10.58 4.09 9.67
CA VAL A 62 -11.58 3.39 8.85
C VAL A 62 -12.11 2.15 9.58
N GLY A 63 -11.23 1.41 10.25
CA GLY A 63 -11.59 0.25 11.06
C GLY A 63 -12.49 0.60 12.24
N GLU A 64 -12.14 1.64 12.99
CA GLU A 64 -12.94 2.18 14.09
C GLU A 64 -14.32 2.64 13.60
N PHE A 65 -14.37 3.42 12.52
CA PHE A 65 -15.65 3.89 11.97
C PHE A 65 -16.51 2.75 11.44
N THR A 66 -15.90 1.75 10.81
CA THR A 66 -16.59 0.54 10.37
C THR A 66 -17.12 -0.26 11.56
N TYR A 67 -16.36 -0.36 12.64
CA TYR A 67 -16.81 -1.04 13.86
C TYR A 67 -18.01 -0.33 14.51
N LEU A 68 -17.99 1.00 14.55
CA LEU A 68 -19.04 1.80 15.18
C LEU A 68 -20.29 2.00 14.30
N TYR A 69 -20.12 2.14 12.98
CA TYR A 69 -21.17 2.57 12.05
C TYR A 69 -21.40 1.64 10.85
N GLY A 70 -20.66 0.54 10.74
CA GLY A 70 -20.85 -0.50 9.73
C GLY A 70 -20.84 0.04 8.30
N ILE A 71 -21.94 -0.19 7.59
CA ILE A 71 -22.06 0.16 6.16
C ILE A 71 -22.01 1.66 5.89
N SER A 72 -22.29 2.50 6.89
CA SER A 72 -22.17 3.96 6.74
C SER A 72 -20.76 4.39 6.34
N ASN A 73 -19.72 3.60 6.65
CA ASN A 73 -18.35 3.81 6.19
C ASN A 73 -18.27 3.97 4.67
N TRP A 74 -19.08 3.21 3.93
CA TRP A 74 -19.07 3.22 2.46
C TRP A 74 -19.63 4.52 1.90
N VAL A 75 -20.64 5.09 2.57
CA VAL A 75 -21.26 6.35 2.12
C VAL A 75 -20.42 7.55 2.54
N VAL A 76 -19.81 7.53 3.72
CA VAL A 76 -19.02 8.66 4.24
C VAL A 76 -17.62 8.71 3.62
N PHE A 77 -16.93 7.57 3.53
CA PHE A 77 -15.55 7.52 3.03
C PHE A 77 -15.43 7.01 1.59
N GLY A 78 -16.30 6.08 1.17
CA GLY A 78 -16.23 5.49 -0.17
C GLY A 78 -16.86 6.36 -1.25
N LEU A 79 -18.14 6.70 -1.11
CA LEU A 79 -18.91 7.36 -2.16
C LEU A 79 -18.34 8.72 -2.57
N PRO A 80 -18.03 9.68 -1.65
CA PRO A 80 -17.38 10.93 -2.00
C PRO A 80 -16.04 10.70 -2.68
N TYR A 81 -15.22 9.75 -2.19
CA TYR A 81 -13.93 9.44 -2.77
C TYR A 81 -14.05 9.05 -4.24
N TYR A 82 -14.97 8.15 -4.59
CA TYR A 82 -15.18 7.75 -5.98
C TYR A 82 -15.77 8.87 -6.85
N VAL A 83 -16.69 9.68 -6.30
CA VAL A 83 -17.23 10.84 -7.02
C VAL A 83 -16.12 11.84 -7.36
N PHE A 84 -15.30 12.22 -6.39
CA PHE A 84 -14.18 13.13 -6.64
C PHE A 84 -13.10 12.52 -7.54
N ALA A 85 -12.83 11.22 -7.41
CA ALA A 85 -11.90 10.53 -8.31
C ALA A 85 -12.35 10.59 -9.77
N ILE A 86 -13.66 10.42 -10.03
CA ILE A 86 -14.23 10.56 -11.39
C ILE A 86 -14.20 12.02 -11.87
N LEU A 87 -14.49 12.98 -10.99
CA LEU A 87 -14.47 14.42 -11.36
C LEU A 87 -13.05 14.96 -11.63
N PHE A 88 -12.05 14.39 -10.97
CA PHE A 88 -10.65 14.77 -11.13
C PHE A 88 -9.99 14.15 -12.36
N ALA A 89 -10.44 12.94 -12.76
CA ALA A 89 -9.93 12.20 -13.90
C ALA A 89 -10.34 12.83 -15.25
#